data_AF-K2FVC8-F1
#
_entry.id   AF-K2FVC8-F1
#
_cell.length_a   1.000
_cell.length_b   1.000
_cell.length_c   1.000
_cell.angle_alpha   90.00
_cell.angle_beta   90.00
_cell.angle_gamma   90.00
#
_symmetry.space_group_name_H-M   'P 1'
#
loop_
_entity.id
_entity.type
_entity.pdbx_description
1 polymer ?
#
loop_
_entity_poly.entity_id
_entity_poly.type
_entity_poly.pdbx_seq_one_letter_code
_entity_poly.pdbx_strand_id
1 'polypeptide(L)'
;MDFLNERLKLTYSDRIDLTQNKVAKDLLKLMDEKETNLALAIDEPETELILELADKIGPEIVILKTHIDIVEGFQKEFLEELTGLSKKHNFLIFEDRKFADIGNTVKMQYGKGIYNIVDWAHLTNAHIISGPGIIEGLQEVAKEKGLERGLILLAQMSSKGNLATEDYTKEAVKMAEQYPDFVVGFIGNGGDVAELKKLSE
;
A
#
# COMPACT_ATOMS: atom_id res chain seq x y z
N MET A 1 18.81 -15.39 -9.32
CA MET A 1 18.02 -16.66 -9.28
C MET A 1 17.89 -17.24 -7.87
N ASP A 2 18.93 -17.22 -7.01
CA ASP A 2 18.84 -17.81 -5.65
C ASP A 2 18.08 -16.94 -4.63
N PHE A 3 18.29 -15.61 -4.64
CA PHE A 3 17.75 -14.71 -3.62
C PHE A 3 16.22 -14.77 -3.46
N LEU A 4 15.45 -14.84 -4.56
CA LEU A 4 13.99 -14.85 -4.48
C LEU A 4 13.44 -16.17 -3.92
N ASN A 5 14.05 -17.30 -4.30
CA ASN A 5 13.69 -18.62 -3.76
C ASN A 5 14.10 -18.77 -2.29
N GLU A 6 15.19 -18.12 -1.88
CA GLU A 6 15.58 -18.04 -0.46
C GLU A 6 14.62 -17.13 0.32
N ARG A 7 14.27 -15.96 -0.21
CA ARG A 7 13.33 -15.02 0.42
C ARG A 7 11.95 -15.63 0.66
N LEU A 8 11.44 -16.45 -0.26
CA LEU A 8 10.14 -17.13 -0.09
C LEU A 8 10.15 -18.21 1.00
N LYS A 9 11.34 -18.63 1.46
CA LYS A 9 11.50 -19.56 2.60
C LYS A 9 11.68 -18.85 3.93
N LEU A 10 11.95 -17.54 3.91
CA LEU A 10 12.09 -16.72 5.11
C LEU A 10 10.72 -16.48 5.75
N THR A 11 10.67 -16.52 7.08
CA THR A 11 9.48 -16.12 7.83
C THR A 11 9.22 -14.62 7.66
N TYR A 12 8.05 -14.13 8.10
CA TYR A 12 7.79 -12.69 8.09
C TYR A 12 8.79 -11.96 9.01
N SER A 13 9.08 -12.52 10.18
CA SER A 13 10.11 -12.01 11.10
C SER A 13 11.50 -11.91 10.48
N ASP A 14 11.99 -12.95 9.78
CA ASP A 14 13.31 -12.93 9.12
C ASP A 14 13.44 -11.83 8.05
N ARG A 15 12.32 -11.37 7.51
CA ARG A 15 12.28 -10.34 6.46
C ARG A 15 12.31 -8.92 6.99
N ILE A 16 12.09 -8.70 8.30
CA ILE A 16 12.00 -7.36 8.91
C ILE A 16 13.29 -6.56 8.69
N ASP A 17 14.44 -7.21 8.86
CA ASP A 17 15.75 -6.54 8.73
C ASP A 17 16.18 -6.35 7.27
N LEU A 18 15.44 -6.91 6.30
CA LEU A 18 15.72 -6.79 4.88
C LEU A 18 15.03 -5.58 4.21
N THR A 19 14.14 -4.90 4.92
CA THR A 19 13.46 -3.69 4.43
C THR A 19 13.96 -2.44 5.15
N GLN A 20 14.03 -1.31 4.45
CA GLN A 20 14.41 -0.03 5.04
C GLN A 20 13.19 0.73 5.58
N ASN A 21 12.04 0.60 4.91
CA ASN A 21 10.83 1.32 5.27
C ASN A 21 10.21 0.81 6.58
N LYS A 22 9.91 1.71 7.52
CA LYS A 22 9.35 1.36 8.83
C LYS A 22 7.95 0.73 8.74
N VAL A 23 7.08 1.23 7.86
CA VAL A 23 5.73 0.67 7.68
C VAL A 23 5.79 -0.78 7.20
N ALA A 24 6.75 -1.10 6.32
CA ALA A 24 6.98 -2.48 5.89
C ALA A 24 7.47 -3.38 7.04
N LYS A 25 8.32 -2.86 7.94
CA LYS A 25 8.74 -3.59 9.15
C LYS A 25 7.56 -3.86 10.08
N ASP A 26 6.75 -2.84 10.33
CA ASP A 26 5.56 -2.93 11.17
C ASP A 26 4.55 -3.95 10.59
N LEU A 27 4.36 -3.95 9.26
CA LEU A 27 3.52 -4.93 8.58
C LEU A 27 4.05 -6.37 8.75
N LEU A 28 5.33 -6.60 8.48
CA LEU A 28 5.92 -7.95 8.60
C LEU A 28 5.84 -8.48 10.03
N LYS A 29 6.13 -7.62 11.01
CA LYS A 29 5.96 -7.94 12.43
C LYS A 29 4.51 -8.30 12.74
N LEU A 30 3.56 -7.52 12.22
CA LEU A 30 2.15 -7.75 12.44
C LEU A 30 1.67 -9.09 11.87
N MET A 31 2.14 -9.44 10.67
CA MET A 31 1.82 -10.71 10.02
C MET A 31 2.31 -11.91 10.82
N ASP A 32 3.50 -11.79 11.43
CA ASP A 32 4.07 -12.81 12.31
C ASP A 32 3.29 -12.92 13.63
N GLU A 33 3.02 -11.79 14.29
CA GLU A 33 2.34 -11.75 15.60
C GLU A 33 0.88 -12.20 15.53
N LYS A 34 0.16 -11.88 14.45
CA LYS A 34 -1.25 -12.23 14.27
C LYS A 34 -1.47 -13.52 13.48
N GLU A 35 -0.39 -14.16 13.03
CA GLU A 35 -0.42 -15.35 12.16
C GLU A 35 -1.36 -15.20 10.94
N THR A 36 -1.45 -13.98 10.41
CA THR A 36 -2.32 -13.64 9.27
C THR A 36 -1.58 -12.80 8.25
N ASN A 37 -1.88 -13.04 6.98
CA ASN A 37 -1.43 -12.22 5.85
C ASN A 37 -2.62 -11.64 5.08
N LEU A 38 -3.81 -11.65 5.70
CA LEU A 38 -5.03 -11.19 5.09
C LEU A 38 -5.06 -9.66 5.02
N ALA A 39 -5.20 -9.15 3.81
CA ALA A 39 -5.61 -7.78 3.52
C ALA A 39 -7.08 -7.80 3.10
N LEU A 40 -7.95 -7.12 3.84
CA LEU A 40 -9.37 -7.03 3.52
C LEU A 40 -9.66 -5.74 2.74
N ALA A 41 -10.39 -5.85 1.64
CA ALA A 41 -11.01 -4.73 0.96
C ALA A 41 -12.43 -4.53 1.46
N ILE A 42 -12.76 -3.33 1.94
CA ILE A 42 -14.15 -2.92 2.19
C ILE A 42 -14.49 -1.83 1.17
N ASP A 43 -15.13 -2.23 0.09
CA ASP A 43 -15.56 -1.34 -0.99
C ASP A 43 -17.04 -0.99 -0.81
N GLU A 44 -17.38 -0.38 0.33
CA GLU A 44 -18.74 0.04 0.70
C GLU A 44 -18.84 1.57 0.78
N PRO A 45 -19.98 2.19 0.41
CA PRO A 45 -20.16 3.64 0.47
C PRO A 45 -20.58 4.16 1.85
N GLU A 46 -21.18 3.33 2.71
CA GLU A 46 -21.73 3.73 4.01
C GLU A 46 -20.68 3.64 5.13
N THR A 47 -20.42 4.76 5.81
CA THR A 47 -19.38 4.86 6.85
C THR A 47 -19.60 3.90 8.03
N GLU A 48 -20.85 3.73 8.46
CA GLU A 48 -21.24 2.90 9.58
C GLU A 48 -20.92 1.43 9.32
N LEU A 49 -21.20 0.95 8.11
CA LEU A 49 -20.91 -0.42 7.71
C LEU A 49 -19.40 -0.67 7.62
N ILE A 50 -18.63 0.30 7.11
CA ILE A 50 -17.16 0.19 7.07
C ILE A 50 -16.61 0.05 8.49
N LEU A 51 -17.07 0.89 9.43
CA LEU A 51 -16.62 0.86 10.81
C LEU A 51 -17.03 -0.43 11.53
N GLU A 52 -18.27 -0.89 11.35
CA GLU A 52 -18.75 -2.16 11.91
C GLU A 52 -17.89 -3.35 11.43
N LEU A 53 -17.67 -3.44 10.12
CA LEU A 53 -16.87 -4.50 9.53
C LEU A 53 -15.41 -4.43 9.99
N ALA A 54 -14.81 -3.24 10.01
CA ALA A 54 -13.45 -3.02 10.48
C ALA A 54 -13.27 -3.39 11.95
N ASP A 55 -14.24 -3.10 12.83
CA ASP A 55 -14.18 -3.48 14.24
C ASP A 55 -14.30 -5.00 14.42
N LYS A 56 -15.17 -5.63 13.63
CA LYS A 56 -15.42 -7.08 13.72
C LYS A 56 -14.27 -7.93 13.19
N ILE A 57 -13.69 -7.54 12.05
CA ILE A 57 -12.64 -8.31 11.37
C ILE A 57 -11.23 -7.85 11.72
N GLY A 58 -11.09 -6.70 12.37
CA GLY A 58 -9.81 -6.11 12.75
C GLY A 58 -8.81 -7.10 13.37
N PRO A 59 -9.20 -7.98 14.30
CA PRO A 59 -8.30 -8.99 14.88
C PRO A 59 -7.71 -10.00 13.87
N GLU A 60 -8.34 -10.21 12.72
CA GLU A 60 -7.98 -11.27 11.75
C GLU A 60 -7.18 -10.75 10.54
N ILE A 61 -7.02 -9.43 10.41
CA ILE A 61 -6.39 -8.77 9.26
C ILE A 61 -5.13 -8.01 9.62
N VAL A 62 -4.21 -7.89 8.66
CA VAL A 62 -3.04 -7.00 8.79
C VAL A 62 -3.20 -5.69 8.04
N ILE A 63 -4.03 -5.67 7.00
CA ILE A 63 -4.31 -4.50 6.19
C ILE A 63 -5.81 -4.37 5.99
N LEU A 64 -6.34 -3.17 6.20
CA LEU A 64 -7.64 -2.75 5.71
C LEU A 64 -7.45 -1.84 4.50
N LYS A 65 -7.92 -2.27 3.34
CA LYS A 65 -7.89 -1.50 2.09
C LYS A 65 -9.20 -0.72 1.93
N THR A 66 -9.08 0.58 1.67
CA THR A 66 -10.20 1.50 1.45
C THR A 66 -10.19 2.07 0.03
N HIS A 67 -11.33 2.61 -0.38
CA HIS A 67 -11.45 3.60 -1.44
C HIS A 67 -12.23 4.77 -0.84
N ILE A 68 -11.54 5.78 -0.31
CA ILE A 68 -12.23 6.87 0.42
C ILE A 68 -13.16 7.68 -0.49
N ASP A 69 -12.90 7.66 -1.80
CA ASP A 69 -13.61 8.42 -2.81
C ASP A 69 -14.97 7.81 -3.24
N ILE A 70 -15.31 6.60 -2.80
CA ILE A 70 -16.65 6.03 -2.97
C ILE A 70 -17.57 6.28 -1.76
N VAL A 71 -17.03 6.77 -0.65
CA VAL A 71 -17.79 7.01 0.59
C VAL A 71 -18.77 8.17 0.39
N GLU A 72 -20.04 7.92 0.67
CA GLU A 72 -21.08 8.95 0.61
C GLU A 72 -21.17 9.73 1.92
N GLY A 73 -21.39 11.05 1.83
CA GLY A 73 -21.57 11.88 3.02
C GLY A 73 -20.34 12.02 3.91
N PHE A 74 -19.12 11.86 3.36
CA PHE A 74 -17.85 11.89 4.11
C PHE A 74 -17.79 13.00 5.17
N GLN A 75 -17.49 12.58 6.40
CA GLN A 75 -17.18 13.44 7.53
C GLN A 75 -15.79 13.09 8.05
N LYS A 76 -15.09 14.07 8.63
CA LYS A 76 -13.70 13.87 9.06
C LYS A 76 -13.62 12.90 10.25
N GLU A 77 -14.65 12.89 11.08
CA GLU A 77 -14.86 12.05 12.25
C GLU A 77 -14.75 10.55 11.88
N PHE A 78 -15.22 10.15 10.70
CA PHE A 78 -15.07 8.79 10.19
C PHE A 78 -13.61 8.32 10.16
N LEU A 79 -12.67 9.20 9.75
CA LEU A 79 -11.25 8.85 9.73
C LEU A 79 -10.67 8.75 11.14
N GLU A 80 -11.17 9.54 12.08
CA GLU A 80 -10.76 9.46 13.49
C GLU A 80 -11.20 8.12 14.10
N GLU A 81 -12.42 7.68 13.82
CA GLU A 81 -12.93 6.38 14.25
C GLU A 81 -12.18 5.22 13.57
N LEU A 82 -12.00 5.26 12.26
CA LEU A 82 -11.29 4.22 11.51
C LEU A 82 -9.83 4.07 11.97
N THR A 83 -9.13 5.19 12.17
CA THR A 83 -7.76 5.16 12.73
C THR A 83 -7.73 4.71 14.19
N GLY A 84 -8.80 4.97 14.95
CA GLY A 84 -9.01 4.39 16.27
C GLY A 84 -9.10 2.86 16.24
N LEU A 85 -9.88 2.30 15.31
CA LEU A 85 -9.99 0.85 15.11
C LEU A 85 -8.68 0.22 14.66
N SER A 86 -7.96 0.87 13.74
CA SER A 86 -6.62 0.46 13.30
C SER A 86 -5.65 0.31 14.48
N LYS A 87 -5.67 1.25 15.43
CA LYS A 87 -4.88 1.17 16.67
C LYS A 87 -5.39 0.11 17.63
N LYS A 88 -6.72 -0.01 17.80
CA LYS A 88 -7.38 -0.97 18.71
C LYS A 88 -7.04 -2.41 18.33
N HIS A 89 -7.11 -2.74 17.05
CA HIS A 89 -6.95 -4.11 16.53
C HIS A 89 -5.61 -4.39 15.89
N ASN A 90 -4.73 -3.38 15.87
CA ASN A 90 -3.40 -3.43 15.28
C ASN A 90 -3.50 -3.91 13.81
N PHE A 91 -3.95 -3.04 12.91
CA PHE A 91 -3.88 -3.26 11.46
C PHE A 91 -3.48 -1.96 10.76
N LEU A 92 -2.87 -2.09 9.58
CA LEU A 92 -2.52 -0.94 8.74
C LEU A 92 -3.68 -0.56 7.83
N ILE A 93 -3.79 0.74 7.53
CA ILE A 93 -4.78 1.26 6.57
C ILE A 93 -4.08 1.51 5.24
N PHE A 94 -4.65 0.97 4.16
CA PHE A 94 -4.18 1.14 2.79
C PHE A 94 -5.25 1.83 1.95
N GLU A 95 -5.00 3.08 1.56
CA GLU A 95 -5.88 3.79 0.63
C GLU A 95 -5.51 3.47 -0.82
N ASP A 96 -6.39 2.76 -1.52
CA ASP A 96 -6.20 2.23 -2.87
C ASP A 96 -6.49 3.28 -3.96
N ARG A 97 -5.88 4.46 -3.80
CA ARG A 97 -6.13 5.65 -4.60
C ARG A 97 -5.63 5.55 -6.05
N LYS A 98 -4.64 4.71 -6.31
CA LYS A 98 -3.97 4.52 -7.62
C LYS A 98 -3.53 5.84 -8.24
N PHE A 99 -2.67 6.59 -7.55
CA PHE A 99 -2.13 7.85 -8.07
C PHE A 99 -1.47 7.64 -9.44
N ALA A 100 -1.71 8.56 -10.38
CA ALA A 100 -1.21 8.45 -11.76
C ALA A 100 -0.93 9.82 -12.40
N ASP A 101 -0.51 10.80 -11.59
CA ASP A 101 -0.25 12.17 -12.01
C ASP A 101 1.23 12.55 -11.77
N ILE A 102 1.63 13.77 -12.14
CA ILE A 102 3.01 14.25 -12.06
C ILE A 102 3.22 15.30 -10.95
N GLY A 103 4.46 15.35 -10.45
CA GLY A 103 5.04 16.49 -9.73
C GLY A 103 4.14 17.08 -8.63
N ASN A 104 3.84 18.37 -8.73
CA ASN A 104 3.09 19.08 -7.68
C ASN A 104 1.62 18.64 -7.58
N THR A 105 1.01 18.11 -8.64
CA THR A 105 -0.39 17.70 -8.60
C THR A 105 -0.58 16.51 -7.66
N VAL A 106 0.27 15.49 -7.75
CA VAL A 106 0.19 14.33 -6.86
C VAL A 106 0.45 14.72 -5.40
N LYS A 107 1.36 15.69 -5.16
CA LYS A 107 1.60 16.24 -3.81
C LYS A 107 0.32 16.80 -3.20
N MET A 108 -0.43 17.59 -3.98
CA MET A 108 -1.69 18.18 -3.50
C MET A 108 -2.81 17.15 -3.35
N GLN A 109 -2.89 16.15 -4.23
CA GLN A 109 -3.90 15.08 -4.13
C GLN A 109 -3.67 14.21 -2.89
N TYR A 110 -2.41 13.95 -2.53
CA TYR A 110 -2.06 13.13 -1.38
C TYR A 110 -2.08 13.91 -0.05
N GLY A 111 -1.56 15.14 -0.05
CA GLY A 111 -1.34 15.94 1.15
C GLY A 111 -2.39 17.01 1.47
N LYS A 112 -3.39 17.21 0.60
CA LYS A 112 -4.43 18.22 0.75
C LYS A 112 -5.80 17.67 0.36
N GLY A 113 -6.73 18.57 0.02
CA GLY A 113 -8.10 18.23 -0.36
C GLY A 113 -8.93 17.79 0.84
N ILE A 114 -10.13 17.29 0.55
CA ILE A 114 -11.09 16.84 1.56
C ILE A 114 -10.55 15.60 2.29
N TYR A 115 -9.92 14.68 1.56
CA TYR A 115 -9.47 13.39 2.11
C TYR A 115 -8.12 13.43 2.81
N ASN A 116 -7.20 14.32 2.40
CA ASN A 116 -5.89 14.50 3.01
C ASN A 116 -5.21 13.17 3.38
N ILE A 117 -5.09 12.30 2.37
CA ILE A 117 -4.83 10.85 2.48
C ILE A 117 -3.59 10.54 3.33
N VAL A 118 -2.53 11.34 3.18
CA VAL A 118 -1.27 11.16 3.93
C VAL A 118 -1.46 11.16 5.44
N ASP A 119 -2.48 11.84 5.99
CA ASP A 119 -2.62 11.99 7.44
C ASP A 119 -3.08 10.70 8.14
N TRP A 120 -3.72 9.77 7.42
CA TRP A 120 -4.37 8.60 8.03
C TRP A 120 -4.02 7.27 7.34
N ALA A 121 -3.76 7.26 6.04
CA ALA A 121 -3.42 6.03 5.33
C ALA A 121 -1.94 5.69 5.59
N HIS A 122 -1.65 4.50 6.12
CA HIS A 122 -0.28 4.01 6.32
C HIS A 122 0.38 3.69 4.98
N LEU A 123 -0.42 3.17 4.05
CA LEU A 123 -0.05 2.76 2.72
C LEU A 123 -0.92 3.45 1.67
N THR A 124 -0.33 3.75 0.52
CA THR A 124 -1.07 4.08 -0.70
C THR A 124 -0.40 3.43 -1.90
N ASN A 125 -0.94 3.63 -3.11
CA ASN A 125 -0.38 3.06 -4.32
C ASN A 125 -0.35 4.04 -5.50
N ALA A 126 0.54 3.76 -6.44
CA ALA A 126 0.74 4.58 -7.62
C ALA A 126 1.03 3.75 -8.87
N HIS A 127 0.52 4.21 -10.00
CA HIS A 127 0.96 3.79 -11.32
C HIS A 127 2.32 4.43 -11.65
N ILE A 128 3.16 3.71 -12.38
CA ILE A 128 4.47 4.21 -12.82
C ILE A 128 4.41 4.99 -14.15
N ILE A 129 3.22 5.16 -14.72
CA ILE A 129 3.04 5.75 -16.07
C ILE A 129 3.62 7.17 -16.19
N SER A 130 3.66 7.89 -15.07
CA SER A 130 4.15 9.27 -14.98
C SER A 130 5.66 9.37 -14.71
N GLY A 131 6.37 8.23 -14.64
CA GLY A 131 7.78 8.16 -14.27
C GLY A 131 8.04 8.34 -12.76
N PRO A 132 9.31 8.37 -12.34
CA PRO A 132 9.70 8.33 -10.92
C PRO A 132 9.26 9.57 -10.12
N GLY A 133 9.00 10.71 -10.77
CA GLY A 133 8.57 11.94 -10.10
C GLY A 133 7.27 11.81 -9.30
N ILE A 134 6.43 10.79 -9.59
CA ILE A 134 5.27 10.47 -8.76
C ILE A 134 5.66 9.93 -7.38
N ILE A 135 6.71 9.10 -7.33
CA ILE A 135 7.24 8.52 -6.09
C ILE A 135 7.86 9.65 -5.26
N GLU A 136 8.68 10.48 -5.89
CA GLU A 136 9.34 11.62 -5.26
C GLU A 136 8.33 12.59 -4.65
N GLY A 137 7.29 12.97 -5.41
CA GLY A 137 6.25 13.87 -4.92
C GLY A 137 5.50 13.29 -3.71
N LEU A 138 5.08 12.03 -3.77
CA LEU A 138 4.39 11.36 -2.66
C LEU A 138 5.30 11.23 -1.42
N GLN A 139 6.56 10.88 -1.64
CA GLN A 139 7.56 10.74 -0.58
C GLN A 139 7.84 12.07 0.11
N GLU A 140 7.97 13.15 -0.67
CA GLU A 140 8.23 14.49 -0.16
C GLU A 140 7.12 14.94 0.79
N VAL A 141 5.85 14.73 0.44
CA VAL A 141 4.72 15.08 1.33
C VAL A 141 4.77 14.31 2.66
N ALA A 142 5.05 13.01 2.60
CA ALA A 142 5.19 12.20 3.82
C ALA A 142 6.34 12.69 4.71
N LYS A 143 7.50 12.99 4.09
CA LYS A 143 8.69 13.53 4.78
C LYS A 143 8.44 14.93 5.37
N GLU A 144 7.82 15.84 4.63
CA GLU A 144 7.45 17.19 5.09
C GLU A 144 6.56 17.15 6.34
N LYS A 145 5.66 16.16 6.43
CA LYS A 145 4.78 15.95 7.59
C LYS A 145 5.41 15.13 8.72
N GLY A 146 6.62 14.59 8.52
CA GLY A 146 7.27 13.70 9.50
C GLY A 146 6.51 12.39 9.71
N LEU A 147 5.81 11.91 8.68
CA LEU A 147 4.96 10.72 8.75
C LEU A 147 5.64 9.53 8.06
N GLU A 148 5.70 8.41 8.78
CA GLU A 148 6.16 7.14 8.25
C GLU A 148 5.06 6.53 7.36
N ARG A 149 5.34 6.42 6.06
CA ARG A 149 4.39 5.98 5.03
C ARG A 149 5.06 5.02 4.05
N GLY A 150 4.27 4.15 3.44
CA GLY A 150 4.73 3.24 2.40
C GLY A 150 3.95 3.41 1.10
N LEU A 151 4.64 3.24 -0.01
CA LEU A 151 4.07 3.24 -1.35
C LEU A 151 4.12 1.85 -1.97
N ILE A 152 3.02 1.41 -2.56
CA ILE A 152 2.95 0.17 -3.34
C ILE A 152 2.84 0.55 -4.82
N LEU A 153 3.71 0.02 -5.68
CA LEU A 153 3.62 0.29 -7.12
C LEU A 153 2.69 -0.71 -7.81
N LEU A 154 1.84 -0.25 -8.71
CA LEU A 154 1.07 -1.14 -9.58
C LEU A 154 1.99 -1.66 -10.68
N ALA A 155 2.51 -2.87 -10.51
CA ALA A 155 3.42 -3.50 -11.47
C ALA A 155 2.66 -4.34 -12.50
N GLN A 156 1.58 -5.01 -12.07
CA GLN A 156 0.69 -5.77 -12.94
C GLN A 156 -0.77 -5.51 -12.56
N MET A 157 -1.70 -5.78 -13.48
CA MET A 157 -3.13 -5.64 -13.25
C MET A 157 -3.88 -6.91 -13.69
N SER A 158 -4.96 -7.23 -12.99
CA SER A 158 -5.83 -8.39 -13.29
C SER A 158 -6.87 -8.10 -14.37
N SER A 159 -7.06 -6.83 -14.76
CA SER A 159 -8.06 -6.43 -15.72
C SER A 159 -7.73 -6.92 -17.13
N LYS A 160 -8.75 -7.40 -17.85
CA LYS A 160 -8.60 -7.89 -19.22
C LYS A 160 -8.13 -6.76 -20.15
N GLY A 161 -7.04 -7.00 -20.89
CA GLY A 161 -6.52 -6.05 -21.89
C GLY A 161 -5.71 -4.88 -21.31
N ASN A 162 -5.25 -4.99 -20.06
CA ASN A 162 -4.39 -3.97 -19.46
C ASN A 162 -3.03 -3.85 -20.19
N LEU A 163 -2.39 -2.70 -20.01
CA LEU A 163 -1.10 -2.36 -20.63
C LEU A 163 0.09 -2.54 -19.68
N ALA A 164 -0.11 -3.18 -18.52
CA ALA A 164 0.99 -3.54 -17.62
C ALA A 164 1.68 -4.80 -18.15
N THR A 165 2.40 -4.62 -19.26
CA THR A 165 3.18 -5.66 -19.94
C THR A 165 4.42 -6.05 -19.12
N GLU A 166 5.17 -7.04 -19.62
CA GLU A 166 6.44 -7.44 -19.00
C GLU A 166 7.44 -6.27 -18.87
N ASP A 167 7.62 -5.47 -19.92
CA ASP A 167 8.52 -4.30 -19.89
C ASP A 167 8.05 -3.23 -18.90
N TYR A 168 6.73 -2.99 -18.84
CA TYR A 168 6.15 -2.10 -17.83
C TYR A 168 6.45 -2.60 -16.42
N THR A 169 6.34 -3.92 -16.20
CA THR A 169 6.57 -4.52 -14.89
C THR A 169 8.04 -4.43 -14.49
N LYS A 170 8.97 -4.69 -15.41
CA LYS A 170 10.42 -4.54 -15.17
C LYS A 170 10.79 -3.11 -14.80
N GLU A 171 10.20 -2.13 -15.48
CA GLU A 171 10.44 -0.73 -15.14
C GLU A 171 9.87 -0.38 -13.76
N ALA A 172 8.72 -0.95 -13.36
CA ALA A 172 8.18 -0.77 -12.01
C ALA A 172 9.12 -1.31 -10.93
N VAL A 173 9.71 -2.48 -11.16
CA VAL A 173 10.71 -3.07 -10.24
C VAL A 173 11.94 -2.19 -10.13
N LYS A 174 12.50 -1.77 -11.28
CA LYS A 174 13.67 -0.89 -11.33
C LYS A 174 13.43 0.46 -10.64
N MET A 175 12.22 1.01 -10.74
CA MET A 175 11.86 2.22 -9.99
C MET A 175 11.80 1.94 -8.49
N ALA A 176 11.14 0.87 -8.06
CA ALA A 176 11.05 0.52 -6.64
C ALA A 176 12.42 0.36 -5.97
N GLU A 177 13.38 -0.29 -6.66
CA GLU A 177 14.75 -0.49 -6.17
C GLU A 177 15.51 0.83 -5.91
N GLN A 178 15.13 1.92 -6.58
CA GLN A 178 15.74 3.24 -6.38
C GLN A 178 15.19 3.97 -5.16
N TYR A 179 14.02 3.58 -4.64
CA TYR A 179 13.35 4.24 -3.51
C TYR A 179 13.00 3.24 -2.38
N PRO A 180 13.95 2.45 -1.85
CA PRO A 180 13.69 1.37 -0.89
C PRO A 180 13.24 1.86 0.50
N ASP A 181 13.43 3.15 0.81
CA ASP A 181 12.97 3.78 2.05
C ASP A 181 11.48 4.17 2.00
N PHE A 182 10.83 4.14 0.83
CA PHE A 182 9.43 4.54 0.66
C PHE A 182 8.59 3.54 -0.12
N VAL A 183 9.12 2.91 -1.17
CA VAL A 183 8.42 1.87 -1.90
C VAL A 183 8.55 0.54 -1.16
N VAL A 184 7.41 -0.04 -0.77
CA VAL A 184 7.36 -1.22 0.12
C VAL A 184 6.97 -2.51 -0.59
N GLY A 185 6.53 -2.43 -1.85
CA GLY A 185 6.13 -3.60 -2.62
C GLY A 185 5.32 -3.25 -3.86
N PHE A 186 4.59 -4.25 -4.36
CA PHE A 186 3.85 -4.17 -5.61
C PHE A 186 2.43 -4.73 -5.48
N ILE A 187 1.51 -4.15 -6.25
CA ILE A 187 0.29 -4.85 -6.68
C ILE A 187 0.62 -5.56 -7.99
N GLY A 188 0.37 -6.86 -8.03
CA GLY A 188 0.53 -7.68 -9.22
C GLY A 188 0.04 -9.11 -9.00
N ASN A 189 0.29 -9.98 -9.97
CA ASN A 189 -0.13 -11.38 -9.92
C ASN A 189 0.83 -12.18 -9.01
N GLY A 190 0.75 -11.95 -7.69
CA GLY A 190 1.57 -12.65 -6.70
C GLY A 190 1.24 -14.13 -6.51
N GLY A 191 0.19 -14.65 -7.17
CA GLY A 191 -0.24 -16.04 -7.06
C GLY A 191 0.57 -17.02 -7.91
N ASP A 192 1.32 -16.54 -8.92
CA ASP A 192 2.16 -17.38 -9.75
C ASP A 192 3.64 -17.09 -9.49
N VAL A 193 4.29 -18.01 -8.78
CA VAL A 193 5.73 -17.96 -8.49
C VAL A 193 6.55 -17.87 -9.78
N ALA A 194 6.09 -18.43 -10.90
CA ALA A 194 6.76 -18.31 -12.19
C ALA A 194 6.63 -16.90 -12.78
N GLU A 195 5.49 -16.23 -12.62
CA GLU A 195 5.35 -14.82 -13.03
C GLU A 195 6.18 -13.90 -12.14
N LEU A 196 6.21 -14.15 -10.83
CA LEU A 196 7.07 -13.41 -9.89
C LEU A 196 8.56 -13.54 -10.24
N LYS A 197 9.01 -14.69 -10.74
CA LYS A 197 10.40 -14.91 -11.16
C LYS A 197 10.80 -14.04 -12.35
N LYS A 198 9.89 -13.84 -13.32
CA LYS A 198 10.12 -12.97 -14.48
C LYS A 198 10.35 -11.49 -14.10
N LEU A 199 9.95 -11.09 -12.90
CA LEU A 199 10.12 -9.72 -12.41
C LEU A 199 11.53 -9.45 -11.85
N SER A 200 12.32 -10.52 -11.62
CA SER A 200 13.65 -10.46 -11.00
C SER A 200 14.80 -10.79 -11.94
N GLU A 201 14.49 -10.94 -13.23
CA GLU A 201 15.44 -11.17 -14.34
C GLU A 201 15.62 -9.90 -15.17
#